data_AF-A0A9P6EJZ8-F1
#
_entry.id   AF-A0A9P6EJZ8-F1
#
_cell.length_a   1.000
_cell.length_b   1.000
_cell.length_c   1.000
_cell.angle_alpha   90.00
_cell.angle_beta   90.00
_cell.angle_gamma   90.00
#
_symmetry.space_group_name_H-M   'P 1'
#
loop_
_entity.id
_entity.type
_entity.pdbx_description
1 polymer ?
#
loop_
_entity_poly.entity_id
_entity_poly.type
_entity_poly.pdbx_seq_one_letter_code
_entity_poly.pdbx_strand_id
1 'polypeptide(L)'
;MSIQNSEDGQNTSNHQSGECYVVQVIIRQAYKNVVKELTAFYLSQFEITKAIESILYAHILAPLPEEVRVEGSGFVLRGKRQPWVYGKTLELSWGQQNIKACDEKWSFEFEVADA
;
A
#
# COMPACT_ATOMS: atom_id res chain seq x y z
N MET A 1 -21.47 58.30 -19.66
CA MET A 1 -20.49 57.23 -19.95
C MET A 1 -20.01 56.68 -18.64
N SER A 2 -20.48 55.50 -18.26
CA SER A 2 -20.03 54.76 -17.07
C SER A 2 -19.94 53.30 -17.47
N ILE A 3 -18.73 52.77 -17.45
CA ILE A 3 -18.43 51.38 -17.77
C ILE A 3 -18.52 50.62 -16.44
N GLN A 4 -19.50 49.73 -16.32
CA GLN A 4 -19.54 48.74 -15.25
C GLN A 4 -18.67 47.56 -15.69
N ASN A 5 -17.55 47.36 -15.00
CA ASN A 5 -16.74 46.14 -15.13
C ASN A 5 -17.45 45.02 -14.36
N SER A 6 -18.03 44.07 -15.10
CA SER A 6 -18.42 42.76 -14.58
C SER A 6 -17.24 41.81 -14.74
N GLU A 7 -16.54 41.53 -13.63
CA GLU A 7 -15.58 40.44 -13.52
C GLU A 7 -16.26 39.22 -12.89
N ASP A 8 -17.08 38.51 -13.67
CA ASP A 8 -17.55 37.16 -13.31
C ASP A 8 -16.53 36.13 -13.79
N GLY A 9 -15.44 36.00 -13.00
CA GLY A 9 -14.47 34.92 -13.12
C GLY A 9 -14.91 33.69 -12.32
N GLN A 10 -16.03 33.05 -12.67
CA GLN A 10 -16.37 31.73 -12.13
C GLN A 10 -15.50 30.65 -12.80
N ASN A 11 -14.24 30.55 -12.36
CA ASN A 11 -13.37 29.43 -12.71
C ASN A 11 -13.67 28.25 -11.77
N THR A 12 -14.76 27.52 -12.06
CA THR A 12 -15.11 26.28 -11.38
C THR A 12 -14.26 25.15 -11.95
N SER A 13 -12.97 25.13 -11.58
CA SER A 13 -12.12 23.96 -11.77
C SER A 13 -12.63 22.85 -10.85
N ASN A 14 -13.56 22.06 -11.37
CA ASN A 14 -14.13 20.87 -10.76
C ASN A 14 -13.03 19.78 -10.73
N HIS A 15 -12.03 19.96 -9.88
CA HIS A 15 -11.10 18.89 -9.53
C HIS A 15 -11.88 17.88 -8.69
N GLN A 16 -12.35 16.81 -9.33
CA GLN A 16 -12.72 15.59 -8.63
C GLN A 16 -11.45 15.05 -7.97
N SER A 17 -11.20 15.50 -6.74
CA SER A 17 -10.20 14.93 -5.86
C SER A 17 -10.61 13.48 -5.60
N GLY A 18 -9.98 12.52 -6.29
CA GLY A 18 -10.18 11.11 -6.01
C GLY A 18 -9.95 10.83 -4.53
N GLU A 19 -10.70 9.89 -3.98
CA GLU A 19 -10.52 9.48 -2.59
C GLU A 19 -9.10 8.90 -2.41
N CYS A 20 -8.32 9.46 -1.48
CA CYS A 20 -7.01 8.93 -1.13
C CYS A 20 -7.15 7.89 -0.04
N TYR A 21 -6.47 6.76 -0.22
CA TYR A 21 -6.48 5.66 0.72
C TYR A 21 -5.08 5.35 1.25
N VAL A 22 -5.03 4.79 2.46
CA VAL A 22 -3.82 4.19 3.03
C VAL A 22 -4.10 2.75 3.42
N VAL A 23 -3.12 1.89 3.18
CA VAL A 23 -3.12 0.49 3.58
C VAL A 23 -1.93 0.23 4.50
N GLN A 24 -2.15 -0.55 5.55
CA GLN A 24 -1.06 -1.04 6.37
C GLN A 24 -0.44 -2.29 5.72
N VAL A 25 0.87 -2.26 5.55
CA VAL A 25 1.68 -3.41 5.15
C VAL A 25 2.67 -3.72 6.26
N ILE A 26 2.74 -4.99 6.64
CA ILE A 26 3.68 -5.50 7.63
C ILE A 26 4.53 -6.56 6.93
N ILE A 27 5.84 -6.46 7.05
CA ILE A 27 6.77 -7.52 6.61
C ILE A 27 7.44 -8.09 7.85
N ARG A 28 7.42 -9.41 8.00
CA ARG A 28 8.00 -10.16 9.11
C ARG A 28 8.96 -11.20 8.58
N GLN A 29 9.99 -11.48 9.36
CA GLN A 29 10.84 -12.64 9.16
C GLN A 29 10.07 -13.92 9.53
N ALA A 30 10.36 -15.02 8.83
CA ALA A 30 9.93 -16.36 9.24
C ALA A 30 10.73 -16.90 10.42
N TYR A 31 11.88 -16.26 10.74
CA TYR A 31 12.77 -16.61 11.85
C TYR A 31 13.37 -18.02 11.76
N LYS A 32 13.49 -18.59 10.55
CA LYS A 32 14.17 -19.87 10.32
C LYS A 32 15.69 -19.69 10.37
N ASN A 33 16.18 -18.59 9.80
CA ASN A 33 17.59 -18.21 9.89
C ASN A 33 17.74 -16.68 9.86
N VAL A 34 17.72 -16.06 11.04
CA VAL A 34 17.65 -14.59 11.21
C VAL A 34 18.73 -13.84 10.43
N VAL A 35 19.98 -14.31 10.47
CA VAL A 35 21.11 -13.62 9.80
C VAL A 35 21.01 -13.74 8.28
N LYS A 36 20.71 -14.94 7.77
CA LYS A 36 20.52 -15.16 6.33
C LYS A 36 19.30 -14.40 5.81
N GLU A 37 18.20 -14.41 6.56
CA GLU A 37 16.97 -13.71 6.20
C GLU A 37 17.18 -12.19 6.15
N LEU A 38 17.85 -11.61 7.15
CA LEU A 38 18.15 -10.18 7.15
C LEU A 38 18.99 -9.79 5.93
N THR A 39 20.04 -10.55 5.65
CA THR A 39 20.93 -10.31 4.50
C THR A 39 20.17 -10.43 3.18
N ALA A 40 19.41 -11.51 3.01
CA ALA A 40 18.61 -11.74 1.80
C ALA A 40 17.52 -10.68 1.60
N PHE A 41 16.89 -10.22 2.69
CA PHE A 41 15.91 -9.14 2.64
C PHE A 41 16.53 -7.83 2.13
N TYR A 42 17.70 -7.44 2.62
CA TYR A 42 18.39 -6.24 2.13
C TYR A 42 18.82 -6.37 0.67
N LEU A 43 19.32 -7.53 0.25
CA LEU A 43 19.69 -7.78 -1.14
C LEU A 43 18.49 -7.77 -2.09
N SER A 44 17.33 -8.18 -1.60
CA SER A 44 16.10 -8.33 -2.41
C SER A 44 15.07 -7.23 -2.15
N GLN A 45 15.42 -6.18 -1.41
CA GLN A 45 14.47 -5.18 -0.93
C GLN A 45 13.66 -4.55 -2.07
N PHE A 46 14.32 -4.22 -3.18
CA PHE A 46 13.67 -3.67 -4.36
C PHE A 46 12.63 -4.62 -4.96
N GLU A 47 12.99 -5.89 -5.12
CA GLU A 47 12.11 -6.93 -5.68
C GLU A 47 10.90 -7.17 -4.76
N ILE A 48 11.14 -7.25 -3.44
CA ILE A 48 10.10 -7.38 -2.42
C ILE A 48 9.13 -6.21 -2.48
N THR A 49 9.64 -4.96 -2.54
CA THR A 49 8.79 -3.77 -2.65
C THR A 49 7.95 -3.83 -3.92
N LYS A 50 8.54 -4.19 -5.07
CA LYS A 50 7.80 -4.31 -6.34
C LYS A 50 6.72 -5.38 -6.31
N ALA A 51 7.00 -6.52 -5.69
CA ALA A 51 6.04 -7.60 -5.52
C ALA A 51 4.85 -7.15 -4.66
N ILE A 52 5.13 -6.52 -3.51
CA ILE A 52 4.09 -6.01 -2.60
C ILE A 52 3.26 -4.91 -3.27
N GLU A 53 3.90 -3.93 -3.93
CA GLU A 53 3.20 -2.89 -4.69
C GLU A 53 2.26 -3.51 -5.72
N SER A 54 2.72 -4.50 -6.48
CA SER A 54 1.93 -5.17 -7.51
C SER A 54 0.70 -5.88 -6.92
N ILE A 55 0.85 -6.55 -5.77
CA ILE A 55 -0.27 -7.17 -5.05
C ILE A 55 -1.28 -6.11 -4.61
N LEU A 56 -0.81 -4.99 -4.04
CA LEU A 56 -1.71 -3.92 -3.60
C LEU A 56 -2.44 -3.27 -4.78
N TYR A 57 -1.76 -3.00 -5.89
CA TYR A 57 -2.40 -2.49 -7.10
C TYR A 57 -3.42 -3.47 -7.67
N ALA A 58 -3.09 -4.76 -7.74
CA ALA A 58 -4.03 -5.78 -8.18
C ALA A 58 -5.26 -5.86 -7.27
N HIS A 59 -5.06 -5.73 -5.95
CA HIS A 59 -6.14 -5.76 -4.98
C HIS A 59 -7.11 -4.57 -5.09
N ILE A 60 -6.61 -3.40 -5.50
CA ILE A 60 -7.46 -2.24 -5.81
C ILE A 60 -8.37 -2.52 -7.01
N LEU A 61 -7.87 -3.26 -8.00
CA LEU A 61 -8.60 -3.54 -9.24
C LEU A 61 -9.56 -4.74 -9.11
N ALA A 62 -9.21 -5.74 -8.29
CA ALA A 62 -10.00 -6.94 -8.10
C ALA A 62 -9.79 -7.57 -6.71
N PRO A 63 -10.79 -8.29 -6.17
CA PRO A 63 -10.61 -9.07 -4.95
C PRO A 63 -9.53 -10.14 -5.16
N LEU A 64 -8.44 -10.05 -4.39
CA LEU A 64 -7.43 -11.11 -4.32
C LEU A 64 -7.82 -12.20 -3.32
N PRO A 65 -7.20 -13.40 -3.38
CA PRO A 65 -7.31 -14.39 -2.32
C PRO A 65 -6.82 -13.84 -0.97
N GLU A 66 -7.29 -14.44 0.12
CA GLU A 66 -6.84 -14.08 1.48
C GLU A 66 -5.37 -14.37 1.71
N GLU A 67 -4.82 -15.36 1.01
CA GLU A 67 -3.42 -15.76 1.12
C GLU A 67 -2.78 -15.79 -0.28
N VAL A 68 -1.57 -15.24 -0.38
CA VAL A 68 -0.78 -15.19 -1.61
C VAL A 68 0.64 -15.65 -1.34
N ARG A 69 1.25 -16.26 -2.35
CA ARG A 69 2.66 -16.68 -2.30
C ARG A 69 3.38 -16.08 -3.49
N VAL A 70 4.48 -15.37 -3.21
CA VAL A 70 5.38 -14.85 -4.23
C VAL A 70 6.73 -15.53 -4.06
N GLU A 71 7.25 -16.07 -5.15
CA GLU A 71 8.58 -16.65 -5.23
C GLU A 71 9.46 -15.66 -5.97
N GLY A 72 10.54 -15.22 -5.32
CA GLY A 72 11.55 -14.37 -5.92
C GLY A 72 12.87 -15.10 -6.05
N SER A 73 13.92 -14.38 -6.47
CA SER A 73 15.25 -14.97 -6.60
C SER A 73 15.90 -15.26 -5.24
N GLY A 74 15.65 -16.45 -4.68
CA GLY A 74 16.23 -16.91 -3.42
C GLY A 74 15.38 -16.59 -2.18
N PHE A 75 14.13 -16.17 -2.35
CA PHE A 75 13.21 -15.94 -1.24
C PHE A 75 11.76 -16.31 -1.60
N VAL A 76 10.96 -16.48 -0.56
CA VAL A 76 9.50 -16.61 -0.66
C VAL A 76 8.84 -15.58 0.26
N LEU A 77 7.81 -14.90 -0.25
CA LEU A 77 6.91 -14.05 0.52
C LEU A 77 5.55 -14.72 0.63
N ARG A 78 5.07 -14.93 1.86
CA ARG A 78 3.72 -15.42 2.14
C ARG A 78 2.88 -14.26 2.64
N GLY A 79 2.03 -13.72 1.79
CA GLY A 79 1.13 -12.63 2.11
C GLY A 79 -0.20 -13.15 2.67
N LYS A 80 -0.69 -12.50 3.72
CA LYS A 80 -2.00 -12.73 4.31
C LYS A 80 -2.75 -11.41 4.43
N ARG A 81 -3.95 -11.37 3.85
CA ARG A 81 -4.89 -10.25 3.96
C ARG A 81 -5.76 -10.43 5.19
N GLN A 82 -5.98 -9.36 5.93
CA GLN A 82 -6.78 -9.39 7.17
C GLN A 82 -7.54 -8.08 7.35
N PRO A 83 -8.70 -8.07 8.02
CA PRO A 83 -9.37 -6.82 8.39
C PRO A 83 -8.48 -5.88 9.20
N TRP A 84 -8.53 -4.58 8.91
CA TRP A 84 -7.77 -3.54 9.60
C TRP A 84 -8.65 -2.72 10.56
N VAL A 85 -9.16 -3.39 11.59
CA VAL A 85 -10.08 -2.77 12.58
C VAL A 85 -9.50 -1.52 13.23
N TYR A 86 -8.23 -1.58 13.66
CA TYR A 86 -7.54 -0.42 14.26
C TYR A 86 -7.39 0.76 13.30
N GLY A 87 -7.21 0.51 12.00
CA GLY A 87 -7.09 1.58 11.01
C GLY A 87 -8.33 2.47 10.94
N LYS A 88 -9.50 1.91 11.27
CA LYS A 88 -10.78 2.64 11.27
C LYS A 88 -10.93 3.62 12.43
N THR A 89 -10.06 3.54 13.45
CA THR A 89 -10.07 4.49 14.57
C THR A 89 -9.06 5.61 14.40
N LEU A 90 -8.30 5.63 13.29
CA LEU A 90 -7.25 6.62 13.04
C LEU A 90 -7.77 7.78 12.20
N GLU A 91 -7.44 9.00 12.64
CA GLU A 91 -7.53 10.20 11.81
C GLU A 91 -6.23 10.36 11.02
N LEU A 92 -6.30 10.09 9.71
CA LEU A 92 -5.13 10.02 8.83
C LEU A 92 -5.15 11.18 7.84
N SER A 93 -3.99 11.82 7.65
CA SER A 93 -3.83 12.93 6.71
C SER A 93 -2.47 12.90 6.02
N TRP A 94 -2.42 13.49 4.83
CA TRP A 94 -1.19 13.78 4.08
C TRP A 94 -1.16 15.26 3.74
N GLY A 95 -0.38 16.03 4.50
CA GLY A 95 -0.49 17.48 4.50
C GLY A 95 -1.89 17.91 4.95
N GLN A 96 -2.59 18.68 4.12
CA GLN A 96 -3.95 19.15 4.37
C GLN A 96 -5.04 18.19 3.87
N GLN A 97 -4.66 17.08 3.23
CA GLN A 97 -5.61 16.12 2.65
C GLN A 97 -5.93 15.00 3.66
N ASN A 98 -7.21 14.80 3.95
CA ASN A 98 -7.67 13.65 4.71
C ASN A 98 -7.56 12.36 3.87
N ILE A 99 -7.12 11.27 4.49
CA ILE A 99 -6.93 9.97 3.85
C ILE A 99 -7.79 8.93 4.57
N LYS A 100 -8.43 8.05 3.80
CA LYS A 100 -9.23 6.94 4.33
C LYS A 100 -8.34 5.72 4.56
N ALA A 101 -8.47 5.07 5.72
CA ALA A 101 -7.89 3.74 5.91
C ALA A 101 -8.63 2.69 5.07
N CYS A 102 -7.92 1.82 4.37
CA CYS A 102 -8.49 0.63 3.74
C CYS A 102 -9.19 -0.28 4.76
N ASP A 103 -10.11 -1.13 4.28
CA ASP A 103 -10.81 -2.11 5.12
C ASP A 103 -9.89 -3.24 5.59
N GLU A 104 -8.84 -3.51 4.81
CA GLU A 104 -7.93 -4.61 5.00
C GLU A 104 -6.49 -4.12 5.09
N LYS A 105 -5.65 -4.93 5.73
CA LYS A 105 -4.20 -4.80 5.82
C LYS A 105 -3.55 -6.09 5.32
N TRP A 106 -2.26 -5.99 5.00
CA TRP A 106 -1.46 -7.12 4.57
C TRP A 106 -0.32 -7.40 5.53
N SER A 107 -0.11 -8.67 5.85
CA SER A 107 1.08 -9.17 6.54
C SER A 107 1.82 -10.13 5.62
N PHE A 108 3.10 -9.89 5.39
CA PHE A 108 3.97 -10.74 4.60
C PHE A 108 5.00 -11.41 5.50
N GLU A 109 5.10 -12.73 5.41
CA GLU A 109 6.19 -13.50 6.01
C GLU A 109 7.26 -13.76 4.95
N PHE A 110 8.48 -13.35 5.25
CA PHE A 110 9.66 -13.50 4.41
C PHE A 110 10.50 -14.68 4.88
N GLU A 111 10.80 -15.59 3.96
CA GLU A 111 11.71 -16.71 4.17
C GLU A 111 12.75 -16.77 3.04
N VAL A 112 13.96 -17.21 3.36
CA VAL A 112 14.95 -17.60 2.34
C VAL A 112 14.46 -18.90 1.70
N ALA A 113 14.47 -18.98 0.37
CA ALA A 113 14.14 -20.21 -0.32
C ALA A 113 15.27 -21.23 -0.08
N ASP A 114 14.91 -22.45 0.32
CA ASP A 114 15.87 -23.56 0.32
C ASP A 114 16.28 -23.81 -1.15
N ALA A 115 17.58 -23.65 -1.42
CA ALA A 115 18.18 -23.90 -2.73
C ALA A 115 18.29 -25.39 -3.03
#